data_AF-W2TLP6-F1
#
_entry.id   AF-W2TLP6-F1
#
_cell.length_a   1.000
_cell.length_b   1.000
_cell.length_c   1.000
_cell.angle_alpha   90.00
_cell.angle_beta   90.00
_cell.angle_gamma   90.00
#
_symmetry.space_group_name_H-M   'P 1'
#
loop_
_entity.id
_entity.type
_entity.pdbx_description
1 polymer ?
#
loop_
_entity_poly.entity_id
_entity_poly.type
_entity_poly.pdbx_seq_one_letter_code
_entity_poly.pdbx_strand_id
1 'polypeptide(L)'
;MNQAYRWCDTFLRRPCWVGGDGGGGGVTNNSGSGGAGGTGTVTVTGNSTANVTGSLVLGGYAGTSGSFGRAGAGGTGIFNLGGGSTLNLAGASFTINSNGTFNLGDATVNDTTGGTITGLSSLVNNGQINFNQTNTSTISANISGTGSVSQNGSGTTILTGNNTYTGGTTIAAGGTLKIGNGGAGASLAGNLMDRGTLEFNHSDNWTFSGTISGSGSVTQSGMGTLTLSGANAYS
;
A
#
# COMPACT_ATOMS: atom_id res chain seq x y z
N MET A 1 -13.04 21.53 12.82
CA MET A 1 -11.99 22.40 12.23
C MET A 1 -10.96 21.48 11.61
N ASN A 2 -10.85 21.43 10.28
CA ASN A 2 -9.87 20.57 9.59
C ASN A 2 -8.48 21.20 9.74
N GLN A 3 -7.60 20.59 10.54
CA GLN A 3 -6.20 20.99 10.61
C GLN A 3 -5.42 20.31 9.46
N ALA A 4 -4.93 21.11 8.51
CA ALA A 4 -4.00 20.65 7.50
C ALA A 4 -2.59 20.65 8.10
N TYR A 5 -2.09 19.47 8.49
CA TYR A 5 -0.71 19.34 8.94
C TYR A 5 0.21 19.27 7.71
N ARG A 6 1.05 20.30 7.52
CA ARG A 6 2.13 20.24 6.52
C ARG A 6 3.23 19.35 7.07
N TRP A 7 3.33 18.13 6.55
CA TRP A 7 4.46 17.25 6.80
C TRP A 7 5.54 17.53 5.74
N CYS A 8 6.75 17.88 6.20
CA CYS A 8 7.96 18.18 5.41
C CYS A 8 7.96 19.51 4.64
N ASP A 9 8.95 20.35 4.91
CA ASP A 9 9.16 21.67 4.32
C ASP A 9 9.62 21.59 2.85
N THR A 10 8.97 22.39 2.00
CA THR A 10 9.12 22.53 0.55
C THR A 10 10.46 23.09 0.07
N PHE A 11 11.32 23.58 0.97
CA PHE A 11 12.50 24.35 0.56
C PHE A 11 13.68 23.51 0.02
N LEU A 12 13.74 22.19 0.27
CA LEU A 12 14.90 21.35 -0.08
C LEU A 12 14.61 20.06 -0.86
N ARG A 13 13.37 19.81 -1.31
CA ARG A 13 12.97 18.55 -2.01
C ARG A 13 13.45 17.26 -1.32
N ARG A 14 13.55 17.26 0.01
CA ARG A 14 14.02 16.08 0.75
C ARG A 14 12.89 15.06 0.90
N PRO A 15 13.18 13.75 0.81
CA PRO A 15 12.18 12.71 1.04
C PRO A 15 11.60 12.80 2.46
N CYS A 16 10.29 12.61 2.60
CA CYS A 16 9.63 12.34 3.87
C CYS A 16 9.84 10.87 4.24
N TRP A 17 10.64 10.62 5.27
CA TRP A 17 10.90 9.28 5.78
C TRP A 17 10.02 8.97 6.98
N VAL A 18 9.39 7.79 6.96
CA VAL A 18 8.70 7.20 8.08
C VAL A 18 9.46 5.93 8.44
N GLY A 19 10.05 5.87 9.63
CA GLY A 19 11.04 4.86 9.99
C GLY A 19 12.46 5.41 9.94
N GLY A 20 13.32 4.97 10.85
CA GLY A 20 14.70 5.42 10.88
C GLY A 20 15.47 4.93 9.65
N ASP A 21 16.13 5.85 8.94
CA ASP A 21 17.36 5.51 8.23
C ASP A 21 18.30 4.82 9.24
N GLY A 22 19.14 3.85 8.85
CA GLY A 22 20.10 3.27 9.80
C GLY A 22 20.89 4.37 10.52
N GLY A 23 20.55 4.64 11.78
CA GLY A 23 20.86 5.88 12.50
C GLY A 23 19.62 6.46 13.21
N GLY A 24 19.46 6.16 14.50
CA GLY A 24 18.24 6.45 15.27
C GLY A 24 17.84 7.93 15.36
N GLY A 25 16.54 8.17 15.33
CA GLY A 25 15.94 9.47 15.68
C GLY A 25 14.62 9.69 14.96
N GLY A 26 13.52 9.75 15.72
CA GLY A 26 12.26 10.29 15.20
C GLY A 26 12.50 11.67 14.59
N VAL A 27 11.98 11.86 13.38
CA VAL A 27 11.89 13.10 12.59
C VAL A 27 12.68 14.29 13.13
N THR A 28 13.92 14.49 12.64
CA THR A 28 14.41 15.76 12.05
C THR A 28 15.83 15.62 11.46
N ASN A 29 15.95 16.02 10.19
CA ASN A 29 17.15 16.50 9.47
C ASN A 29 18.55 15.90 9.79
N ASN A 30 18.88 14.80 9.10
CA ASN A 30 20.19 14.47 8.51
C ASN A 30 21.49 14.84 9.25
N SER A 31 22.03 13.90 10.03
CA SER A 31 23.40 13.35 9.90
C SER A 31 23.73 12.47 11.11
N GLY A 32 23.91 11.16 10.91
CA GLY A 32 24.36 10.26 11.97
C GLY A 32 24.73 8.88 11.43
N SER A 33 25.88 8.35 11.87
CA SER A 33 26.41 7.03 11.53
C SER A 33 25.85 5.94 12.45
N GLY A 34 25.37 4.85 11.84
CA GLY A 34 25.38 3.46 12.36
C GLY A 34 24.70 3.16 13.71
N GLY A 35 23.43 2.77 13.67
CA GLY A 35 22.70 2.09 14.75
C GLY A 35 21.52 1.28 14.21
N ALA A 36 20.96 0.34 15.00
CA ALA A 36 19.74 -0.40 14.63
C ALA A 36 18.61 0.60 14.34
N GLY A 37 18.10 0.62 13.11
CA GLY A 37 17.09 1.60 12.71
C GLY A 37 15.83 1.49 13.57
N GLY A 38 15.36 2.62 14.10
CA GLY A 38 14.17 2.67 14.95
C GLY A 38 12.86 2.54 14.16
N THR A 39 11.80 2.09 14.82
CA THR A 39 10.44 2.11 14.26
C THR A 39 9.89 3.53 14.26
N GLY A 40 9.45 4.02 13.10
CA GLY A 40 8.69 5.26 12.97
C GLY A 40 7.25 4.95 12.57
N THR A 41 6.29 5.52 13.29
CA THR A 41 4.86 5.38 13.00
C THR A 41 4.25 6.76 12.79
N VAL A 42 3.52 6.93 11.68
CA VAL A 42 2.67 8.11 11.42
C VAL A 42 1.23 7.63 11.31
N THR A 43 0.33 8.27 12.03
CA THR A 43 -1.11 8.00 11.97
C THR A 43 -1.84 9.27 11.59
N VAL A 44 -2.62 9.22 10.52
CA VAL A 44 -3.46 10.33 10.05
C VAL A 44 -4.92 9.90 10.15
N THR A 45 -5.65 10.48 11.11
CA THR A 45 -7.04 10.17 11.43
C THR A 45 -7.87 11.44 11.66
N GLY A 46 -9.18 11.27 11.88
CA GLY A 46 -10.09 12.36 12.24
C GLY A 46 -10.39 13.32 11.09
N ASN A 47 -10.59 12.79 9.88
CA ASN A 47 -10.85 13.54 8.65
C ASN A 47 -9.77 14.60 8.34
N SER A 48 -8.53 14.33 8.74
CA SER A 48 -7.40 15.23 8.55
C SER A 48 -6.83 15.14 7.13
N THR A 49 -5.99 16.09 6.73
CA THR A 49 -5.24 16.00 5.46
C THR A 49 -3.74 16.10 5.73
N ALA A 50 -3.00 15.10 5.27
CA ALA A 50 -1.55 15.10 5.19
C ALA A 50 -1.13 15.43 3.75
N ASN A 51 -0.29 16.46 3.56
CA ASN A 51 0.22 16.84 2.26
C ASN A 51 1.69 16.48 2.12
N VAL A 52 2.07 15.87 1.00
CA VAL A 52 3.44 15.53 0.62
C VAL A 52 3.71 16.15 -0.75
N THR A 53 4.84 16.84 -0.94
CA THR A 53 5.16 17.55 -2.20
C THR A 53 6.49 17.12 -2.83
N GLY A 54 7.11 16.05 -2.30
CA GLY A 54 8.38 15.50 -2.77
C GLY A 54 8.31 13.99 -2.95
N SER A 55 8.70 13.24 -1.93
CA SER A 55 8.50 11.79 -1.90
C SER A 55 8.14 11.33 -0.49
N LEU A 56 7.33 10.29 -0.38
CA LEU A 56 7.07 9.58 0.86
C LEU A 56 7.77 8.23 0.81
N VAL A 57 8.56 7.91 1.83
CA VAL A 57 9.30 6.64 1.95
C VAL A 57 8.97 6.01 3.29
N LEU A 58 8.48 4.77 3.29
CA LEU A 58 8.27 3.98 4.51
C LEU A 58 9.38 2.94 4.64
N GLY A 59 10.02 2.92 5.81
CA GLY A 59 11.04 1.96 6.19
C GLY A 59 12.45 2.37 5.73
N GLY A 60 13.45 2.05 6.55
CA GLY A 60 14.89 2.29 6.41
C GLY A 60 15.55 1.44 5.31
N TYR A 61 16.61 1.93 4.66
CA TYR A 61 17.49 1.06 3.86
C TYR A 61 18.32 0.14 4.78
N ALA A 62 18.37 -1.17 4.48
CA ALA A 62 19.30 -2.09 5.15
C ALA A 62 20.70 -1.97 4.52
N GLY A 63 21.73 -1.74 5.34
CA GLY A 63 23.11 -1.67 4.87
C GLY A 63 23.94 -2.88 5.31
N THR A 64 24.38 -3.70 4.35
CA THR A 64 25.39 -4.75 4.55
C THR A 64 26.78 -4.20 4.21
N SER A 65 27.49 -3.67 5.21
CA SER A 65 28.93 -3.35 5.21
C SER A 65 29.49 -2.34 4.18
N GLY A 66 30.15 -1.29 4.69
CA GLY A 66 31.05 -0.45 3.89
C GLY A 66 31.70 0.69 4.69
N SER A 67 32.99 0.93 4.45
CA SER A 67 33.86 1.98 5.06
C SER A 67 33.38 3.44 4.92
N PHE A 68 32.14 3.67 4.46
CA PHE A 68 31.45 4.97 4.43
C PHE A 68 30.20 5.02 5.34
N GLY A 69 30.05 4.08 6.29
CA GLY A 69 29.29 4.31 7.54
C GLY A 69 27.76 4.12 7.51
N ARG A 70 27.18 3.47 6.49
CA ARG A 70 25.79 2.98 6.56
C ARG A 70 25.78 1.47 6.85
N ALA A 71 26.18 1.09 8.05
CA ALA A 71 26.04 -0.26 8.58
C ALA A 71 24.91 -0.27 9.61
N GLY A 72 23.87 -1.10 9.39
CA GLY A 72 22.72 -1.22 10.28
C GLY A 72 21.47 -1.73 9.57
N ALA A 73 20.63 -2.49 10.29
CA ALA A 73 19.30 -2.83 9.82
C ALA A 73 18.49 -1.52 9.66
N GLY A 74 17.89 -1.30 8.49
CA GLY A 74 17.02 -0.15 8.28
C GLY A 74 15.80 -0.23 9.22
N GLY A 75 15.35 0.90 9.74
CA GLY A 75 14.25 0.94 10.71
C GLY A 75 12.88 0.70 10.09
N THR A 76 11.94 0.16 10.87
CA THR A 76 10.59 -0.09 10.36
C THR A 76 9.82 1.22 10.17
N GLY A 77 9.08 1.34 9.07
CA GLY A 77 8.25 2.51 8.79
C GLY A 77 6.79 2.15 8.67
N ILE A 78 5.93 2.71 9.52
CA ILE A 78 4.49 2.43 9.51
C ILE A 78 3.72 3.72 9.24
N PHE A 79 2.88 3.73 8.21
CA PHE A 79 1.96 4.82 7.95
C PHE A 79 0.52 4.30 7.97
N ASN A 80 -0.28 4.82 8.89
CA ASN A 80 -1.71 4.53 9.04
C ASN A 80 -2.53 5.70 8.49
N LEU A 81 -3.46 5.40 7.60
CA LEU A 81 -4.33 6.38 6.97
C LEU A 81 -5.80 6.01 7.21
N GLY A 82 -6.34 6.44 8.34
CA GLY A 82 -7.67 6.07 8.82
C GLY A 82 -8.60 7.27 9.06
N GLY A 83 -9.75 6.99 9.66
CA GLY A 83 -10.78 7.97 10.02
C GLY A 83 -11.16 8.91 8.89
N GLY A 84 -11.31 8.41 7.65
CA GLY A 84 -11.72 9.22 6.49
C GLY A 84 -10.73 10.32 6.09
N SER A 85 -9.48 10.26 6.57
CA SER A 85 -8.45 11.27 6.28
C SER A 85 -7.95 11.21 4.85
N THR A 86 -7.22 12.23 4.41
CA THR A 86 -6.64 12.29 3.07
C THR A 86 -5.11 12.36 3.12
N LEU A 87 -4.44 11.53 2.32
CA LEU A 87 -3.03 11.70 1.96
C LEU A 87 -2.96 12.29 0.55
N ASN A 88 -2.56 13.55 0.44
CA ASN A 88 -2.38 14.24 -0.83
C ASN A 88 -0.89 14.26 -1.19
N LEU A 89 -0.51 13.51 -2.22
CA LEU A 89 0.87 13.45 -2.71
C LEU A 89 1.19 14.50 -3.78
N ALA A 90 0.21 15.17 -4.38
CA ALA A 90 0.46 16.23 -5.36
C ALA A 90 1.53 15.88 -6.45
N GLY A 91 1.57 14.62 -6.90
CA GLY A 91 2.57 14.11 -7.86
C GLY A 91 3.85 13.53 -7.24
N ALA A 92 3.97 13.52 -5.91
CA ALA A 92 5.07 12.92 -5.16
C ALA A 92 5.14 11.41 -5.37
N SER A 93 6.36 10.87 -5.36
CA SER A 93 6.56 9.43 -5.37
C SER A 93 6.26 8.83 -4.00
N PHE A 94 5.72 7.61 -3.98
CA PHE A 94 5.49 6.85 -2.76
C PHE A 94 6.21 5.51 -2.85
N THR A 95 7.13 5.26 -1.92
CA THR A 95 7.91 4.03 -1.81
C THR A 95 7.72 3.39 -0.45
N ILE A 96 7.48 2.09 -0.43
CA ILE A 96 7.45 1.26 0.77
C ILE A 96 8.62 0.28 0.65
N ASN A 97 9.65 0.47 1.47
CA ASN A 97 10.78 -0.46 1.54
C ASN A 97 10.36 -1.78 2.21
N SER A 98 11.25 -2.78 2.23
CA SER A 98 10.91 -4.13 2.72
C SER A 98 10.50 -4.21 4.19
N ASN A 99 10.88 -3.22 4.98
CA ASN A 99 10.52 -2.98 6.38
C ASN A 99 9.45 -1.87 6.53
N GLY A 100 8.85 -1.44 5.43
CA GLY A 100 7.77 -0.48 5.39
C GLY A 100 6.40 -1.16 5.40
N THR A 101 5.45 -0.54 6.09
CA THR A 101 4.05 -0.96 6.15
C THR A 101 3.16 0.25 5.92
N PHE A 102 2.33 0.20 4.90
CA PHE A 102 1.24 1.12 4.70
C PHE A 102 -0.08 0.45 5.10
N ASN A 103 -0.83 1.08 6.01
CA ASN A 103 -2.17 0.68 6.39
C ASN A 103 -3.17 1.72 5.87
N LEU A 104 -4.09 1.30 5.03
CA LEU A 104 -5.30 2.07 4.72
C LEU A 104 -6.38 1.66 5.72
N GLY A 105 -6.83 2.62 6.52
CA GLY A 105 -7.33 2.34 7.86
C GLY A 105 -6.20 2.43 8.89
N ASP A 106 -6.55 2.24 10.16
CA ASP A 106 -5.56 2.16 11.23
C ASP A 106 -4.92 0.77 11.29
N ALA A 107 -3.95 0.57 12.20
CA ALA A 107 -3.30 -0.74 12.37
C ALA A 107 -4.28 -1.83 12.84
N THR A 108 -5.38 -1.44 13.50
CA THR A 108 -6.47 -2.32 13.89
C THR A 108 -7.42 -2.54 12.71
N VAL A 109 -7.63 -3.81 12.35
CA VAL A 109 -8.54 -4.21 11.27
C VAL A 109 -9.99 -3.94 11.66
N ASN A 110 -10.81 -3.46 10.72
CA ASN A 110 -12.25 -3.20 10.87
C ASN A 110 -12.63 -2.11 11.87
N ASP A 111 -11.67 -1.32 12.35
CA ASP A 111 -11.92 -0.33 13.40
C ASP A 111 -12.35 1.04 12.84
N THR A 112 -11.99 1.33 11.58
CA THR A 112 -12.16 2.68 11.04
C THR A 112 -12.42 2.71 9.53
N THR A 113 -13.02 3.82 9.08
CA THR A 113 -13.07 4.20 7.67
C THR A 113 -11.64 4.48 7.20
N GLY A 114 -11.21 3.81 6.14
CA GLY A 114 -9.95 4.08 5.47
C GLY A 114 -9.93 5.49 4.89
N GLY A 115 -8.73 6.07 4.82
CA GLY A 115 -8.58 7.37 4.17
C GLY A 115 -8.57 7.28 2.65
N THR A 116 -8.32 8.43 2.02
CA THR A 116 -8.23 8.59 0.57
C THR A 116 -6.82 9.02 0.20
N ILE A 117 -6.28 8.48 -0.90
CA ILE A 117 -4.99 8.89 -1.46
C ILE A 117 -5.27 9.70 -2.72
N THR A 118 -4.69 10.90 -2.85
CA THR A 118 -4.85 11.76 -4.02
C THR A 118 -3.50 12.18 -4.59
N GLY A 119 -3.47 12.47 -5.89
CA GLY A 119 -2.27 12.93 -6.57
C GLY A 119 -1.16 11.88 -6.69
N LEU A 120 -1.49 10.58 -6.61
CA LEU A 120 -0.55 9.47 -6.77
C LEU A 120 -0.79 8.74 -8.10
N SER A 121 0.26 8.59 -8.90
CA SER A 121 0.21 7.83 -10.16
C SER A 121 0.87 6.45 -10.06
N SER A 122 1.89 6.31 -9.20
CA SER A 122 2.60 5.05 -9.00
C SER A 122 3.09 4.89 -7.56
N LEU A 123 3.08 3.66 -7.08
CA LEU A 123 3.53 3.22 -5.76
C LEU A 123 4.50 2.05 -5.94
N VAL A 124 5.69 2.15 -5.36
CA VAL A 124 6.62 1.03 -5.27
C VAL A 124 6.44 0.35 -3.91
N ASN A 125 5.90 -0.85 -3.90
CA ASN A 125 5.72 -1.68 -2.71
C ASN A 125 6.75 -2.81 -2.67
N ASN A 126 7.73 -2.71 -1.80
CA ASN A 126 8.66 -3.79 -1.47
C ASN A 126 8.41 -4.37 -0.07
N GLY A 127 7.52 -3.75 0.71
CA GLY A 127 7.13 -4.14 2.06
C GLY A 127 5.71 -4.68 2.10
N GLN A 128 4.84 -4.02 2.88
CA GLN A 128 3.45 -4.43 3.08
C GLN A 128 2.47 -3.29 2.80
N ILE A 129 1.40 -3.61 2.08
CA ILE A 129 0.18 -2.80 2.01
C ILE A 129 -0.96 -3.59 2.66
N ASN A 130 -1.58 -3.01 3.67
CA ASN A 130 -2.76 -3.57 4.33
C ASN A 130 -3.95 -2.64 4.13
N PHE A 131 -5.02 -3.17 3.55
CA PHE A 131 -6.32 -2.54 3.52
C PHE A 131 -7.11 -3.05 4.72
N ASN A 132 -7.10 -2.27 5.81
CA ASN A 132 -7.72 -2.59 7.09
C ASN A 132 -9.11 -1.94 7.26
N GLN A 133 -9.56 -1.19 6.25
CA GLN A 133 -10.74 -0.35 6.31
C GLN A 133 -12.07 -1.11 6.22
N THR A 134 -13.15 -0.49 6.71
CA THR A 134 -14.54 -0.98 6.61
C THR A 134 -15.33 -0.44 5.42
N ASN A 135 -14.87 0.64 4.79
CA ASN A 135 -15.54 1.29 3.65
C ASN A 135 -14.96 0.85 2.30
N THR A 136 -15.60 1.31 1.22
CA THR A 136 -15.06 1.21 -0.14
C THR A 136 -13.97 2.25 -0.36
N SER A 137 -12.81 1.83 -0.86
CA SER A 137 -11.69 2.70 -1.26
C SER A 137 -11.20 2.33 -2.66
N THR A 138 -10.95 3.33 -3.50
CA THR A 138 -10.39 3.12 -4.86
C THR A 138 -8.93 3.53 -4.89
N ILE A 139 -8.07 2.62 -5.36
CA ILE A 139 -6.65 2.87 -5.59
C ILE A 139 -6.42 2.89 -7.11
N SER A 140 -6.14 4.09 -7.63
CA SER A 140 -5.86 4.32 -9.05
C SER A 140 -4.37 4.28 -9.40
N ALA A 141 -3.50 4.34 -8.40
CA ALA A 141 -2.06 4.26 -8.60
C ALA A 141 -1.63 2.85 -9.04
N ASN A 142 -0.66 2.78 -9.95
CA ASN A 142 -0.02 1.51 -10.30
C ASN A 142 0.85 1.04 -9.14
N ILE A 143 0.60 -0.16 -8.61
CA ILE A 143 1.42 -0.78 -7.58
C ILE A 143 2.45 -1.70 -8.23
N SER A 144 3.73 -1.51 -7.91
CA SER A 144 4.87 -2.30 -8.41
C SER A 144 5.74 -2.80 -7.25
N GLY A 145 6.77 -3.58 -7.51
CA GLY A 145 7.74 -4.05 -6.50
C GLY A 145 7.48 -5.47 -6.00
N THR A 146 8.19 -5.87 -4.94
CA THR A 146 8.20 -7.27 -4.45
C THR A 146 7.34 -7.51 -3.21
N GLY A 147 6.72 -6.46 -2.66
CA GLY A 147 5.94 -6.50 -1.43
C GLY A 147 4.57 -7.13 -1.62
N SER A 148 3.94 -7.52 -0.51
CA SER A 148 2.59 -8.11 -0.51
C SER A 148 1.50 -7.08 -0.28
N VAL A 149 0.29 -7.48 -0.68
CA VAL A 149 -0.94 -6.72 -0.55
C VAL A 149 -1.97 -7.58 0.20
N SER A 150 -2.61 -7.02 1.22
CA SER A 150 -3.62 -7.74 2.00
C SER A 150 -4.91 -6.93 2.14
N GLN A 151 -6.03 -7.49 1.70
CA GLN A 151 -7.37 -7.02 2.05
C GLN A 151 -7.77 -7.66 3.37
N ASN A 152 -7.46 -7.01 4.49
CA ASN A 152 -7.77 -7.50 5.83
C ASN A 152 -9.16 -7.06 6.31
N GLY A 153 -9.52 -5.82 5.98
CA GLY A 153 -10.76 -5.20 6.40
C GLY A 153 -11.97 -5.75 5.66
N SER A 154 -13.15 -5.60 6.27
CA SER A 154 -14.46 -5.97 5.75
C SER A 154 -14.95 -5.04 4.65
N GLY A 155 -14.22 -3.95 4.39
CA GLY A 155 -14.50 -3.04 3.30
C GLY A 155 -14.18 -3.63 1.93
N THR A 156 -14.31 -2.77 0.93
CA THR A 156 -13.98 -3.08 -0.47
C THR A 156 -12.78 -2.25 -0.90
N THR A 157 -11.74 -2.89 -1.43
CA THR A 157 -10.68 -2.18 -2.16
C THR A 157 -10.89 -2.38 -3.65
N ILE A 158 -10.96 -1.27 -4.40
CA ILE A 158 -11.05 -1.28 -5.85
C ILE A 158 -9.68 -0.88 -6.42
N LEU A 159 -8.99 -1.82 -7.06
CA LEU A 159 -7.74 -1.56 -7.78
C LEU A 159 -8.05 -1.25 -9.24
N THR A 160 -7.74 -0.02 -9.66
CA THR A 160 -7.92 0.42 -11.07
C THR A 160 -6.59 0.70 -11.78
N GLY A 161 -5.48 0.70 -11.04
CA GLY A 161 -4.13 0.79 -11.61
C GLY A 161 -3.67 -0.51 -12.26
N ASN A 162 -2.67 -0.41 -13.15
CA ASN A 162 -1.99 -1.54 -13.76
C ASN A 162 -0.93 -2.06 -12.78
N ASN A 163 -1.33 -2.95 -11.88
CA ASN A 163 -0.45 -3.49 -10.87
C ASN A 163 0.47 -4.57 -11.44
N THR A 164 1.76 -4.47 -11.10
CA THR A 164 2.87 -5.31 -11.56
C THR A 164 3.70 -5.86 -10.40
N TYR A 165 3.24 -5.69 -9.15
CA TYR A 165 3.94 -6.24 -8.01
C TYR A 165 3.94 -7.78 -8.05
N THR A 166 5.00 -8.38 -7.54
CA THR A 166 5.22 -9.83 -7.61
C THR A 166 4.97 -10.55 -6.29
N GLY A 167 4.79 -9.80 -5.19
CA GLY A 167 4.42 -10.38 -3.90
C GLY A 167 3.01 -10.96 -3.92
N GLY A 168 2.71 -11.80 -2.93
CA GLY A 168 1.40 -12.44 -2.82
C GLY A 168 0.28 -11.44 -2.47
N THR A 169 -0.93 -11.79 -2.90
CA THR A 169 -2.17 -11.10 -2.49
C THR A 169 -2.97 -11.99 -1.55
N THR A 170 -3.47 -11.43 -0.45
CA THR A 170 -4.38 -12.13 0.47
C THR A 170 -5.67 -11.35 0.62
N ILE A 171 -6.80 -12.06 0.64
CA ILE A 171 -8.11 -11.50 0.98
C ILE A 171 -8.61 -12.25 2.21
N ALA A 172 -8.82 -11.52 3.31
CA ALA A 172 -9.37 -12.06 4.53
C ALA A 172 -10.88 -12.28 4.41
N ALA A 173 -11.41 -13.15 5.28
CA ALA A 173 -12.85 -13.39 5.36
C ALA A 173 -13.62 -12.10 5.66
N GLY A 174 -14.68 -11.88 4.89
CA GLY A 174 -15.54 -10.69 4.96
C GLY A 174 -15.01 -9.47 4.19
N GLY A 175 -13.80 -9.50 3.65
CA GLY A 175 -13.26 -8.44 2.80
C GLY A 175 -13.50 -8.68 1.30
N THR A 176 -13.51 -7.59 0.53
CA THR A 176 -13.65 -7.64 -0.94
C THR A 176 -12.47 -6.94 -1.61
N LEU A 177 -11.80 -7.63 -2.52
CA LEU A 177 -10.85 -7.03 -3.45
C LEU A 177 -11.45 -7.05 -4.86
N LYS A 178 -11.65 -5.87 -5.42
CA LYS A 178 -12.20 -5.67 -6.77
C LYS A 178 -11.12 -5.18 -7.71
N ILE A 179 -10.96 -5.84 -8.85
CA ILE A 179 -10.03 -5.48 -9.91
C ILE A 179 -10.82 -4.87 -11.07
N GLY A 180 -10.50 -3.63 -11.41
CA GLY A 180 -11.25 -2.84 -12.38
C GLY A 180 -12.52 -2.20 -11.80
N ASN A 181 -13.14 -1.33 -12.59
CA ASN A 181 -14.39 -0.66 -12.22
C ASN A 181 -15.27 -0.41 -13.46
N GLY A 182 -15.42 -1.43 -14.30
CA GLY A 182 -16.22 -1.40 -15.54
C GLY A 182 -15.47 -0.86 -16.76
N GLY A 183 -14.27 -0.32 -16.58
CA GLY A 183 -13.36 0.07 -17.67
C GLY A 183 -12.52 -1.11 -18.19
N ALA A 184 -11.77 -0.83 -19.25
CA ALA A 184 -10.66 -1.68 -19.69
C ALA A 184 -9.39 -1.34 -18.92
N GLY A 185 -8.44 -2.26 -18.88
CA GLY A 185 -7.22 -2.10 -18.07
C GLY A 185 -7.48 -2.28 -16.58
N ALA A 186 -6.51 -1.90 -15.74
CA ALA A 186 -6.27 -2.47 -14.42
C ALA A 186 -5.68 -3.88 -14.52
N SER A 187 -4.79 -4.23 -13.59
CA SER A 187 -4.22 -5.57 -13.55
C SER A 187 -3.93 -5.98 -12.13
N LEU A 188 -3.87 -7.28 -11.92
CA LEU A 188 -3.37 -7.92 -10.73
C LEU A 188 -2.28 -8.92 -11.16
N ALA A 189 -1.22 -9.03 -10.37
CA ALA A 189 -0.14 -9.97 -10.61
C ALA A 189 0.14 -10.81 -9.36
N GLY A 190 0.81 -11.94 -9.55
CA GLY A 190 1.14 -12.88 -8.48
C GLY A 190 0.01 -13.83 -8.10
N ASN A 191 0.31 -14.74 -7.17
CA ASN A 191 -0.66 -15.68 -6.63
C ASN A 191 -1.53 -15.01 -5.57
N LEU A 192 -2.75 -15.52 -5.43
CA LEU A 192 -3.76 -14.97 -4.55
C LEU A 192 -4.35 -16.04 -3.63
N MET A 193 -4.41 -15.73 -2.33
CA MET A 193 -5.13 -16.49 -1.32
C MET A 193 -6.44 -15.76 -0.99
N ASP A 194 -7.55 -16.26 -1.50
CA ASP A 194 -8.90 -15.72 -1.29
C ASP A 194 -9.61 -16.47 -0.16
N ARG A 195 -9.97 -15.73 0.89
CA ARG A 195 -10.88 -16.21 1.96
C ARG A 195 -12.13 -15.34 2.05
N GLY A 196 -12.29 -14.36 1.17
CA GLY A 196 -13.37 -13.37 1.13
C GLY A 196 -14.02 -13.36 -0.25
N THR A 197 -14.00 -12.19 -0.91
CA THR A 197 -14.49 -12.04 -2.28
C THR A 197 -13.43 -11.39 -3.17
N LEU A 198 -13.09 -12.07 -4.26
CA LEU A 198 -12.34 -11.51 -5.39
C LEU A 198 -13.31 -11.15 -6.52
N GLU A 199 -13.47 -9.88 -6.83
CA GLU A 199 -14.33 -9.40 -7.91
C GLU A 199 -13.49 -8.92 -9.10
N PHE A 200 -13.83 -9.36 -10.29
CA PHE A 200 -13.29 -8.87 -11.55
C PHE A 200 -14.36 -8.04 -12.26
N ASN A 201 -14.06 -6.78 -12.56
CA ASN A 201 -14.99 -5.86 -13.22
C ASN A 201 -14.31 -5.13 -14.39
N HIS A 202 -14.06 -5.91 -15.43
CA HIS A 202 -13.47 -5.48 -16.69
C HIS A 202 -14.51 -5.42 -17.81
N SER A 203 -14.46 -4.40 -18.67
CA SER A 203 -15.21 -4.41 -19.93
C SER A 203 -14.49 -5.10 -21.07
N ASP A 204 -13.18 -5.30 -20.97
CA ASP A 204 -12.35 -6.04 -21.92
C ASP A 204 -12.13 -7.50 -21.53
N ASN A 205 -11.66 -8.31 -22.48
CA ASN A 205 -11.26 -9.68 -22.19
C ASN A 205 -9.93 -9.66 -21.45
N TRP A 206 -9.87 -10.29 -20.28
CA TRP A 206 -8.68 -10.32 -19.46
C TRP A 206 -8.31 -11.75 -19.05
N THR A 207 -7.01 -12.05 -19.06
CA THR A 207 -6.46 -13.31 -18.58
C THR A 207 -5.69 -13.08 -17.30
N PHE A 208 -6.14 -13.69 -16.21
CA PHE A 208 -5.39 -13.75 -14.96
C PHE A 208 -4.62 -15.09 -14.91
N SER A 209 -3.29 -14.99 -14.78
CA SER A 209 -2.39 -16.16 -14.80
C SER A 209 -1.93 -16.60 -13.41
N GLY A 210 -2.20 -15.82 -12.37
CA GLY A 210 -1.91 -16.21 -11.00
C GLY A 210 -2.81 -17.37 -10.55
N THR A 211 -2.31 -18.19 -9.62
CA THR A 211 -3.15 -19.18 -8.93
C THR A 211 -4.03 -18.47 -7.92
N ILE A 212 -5.34 -18.76 -7.98
CA ILE A 212 -6.31 -18.42 -6.92
C ILE A 212 -6.47 -19.64 -6.03
N SER A 213 -6.31 -19.45 -4.72
CA SER A 213 -6.44 -20.50 -3.71
C SER A 213 -7.31 -20.05 -2.55
N GLY A 214 -7.82 -20.98 -1.74
CA GLY A 214 -8.54 -20.68 -0.50
C GLY A 214 -10.05 -20.91 -0.58
N SER A 215 -10.76 -20.44 0.45
CA SER A 215 -12.18 -20.72 0.70
C SER A 215 -13.13 -19.59 0.33
N GLY A 216 -12.62 -18.56 -0.34
CA GLY A 216 -13.39 -17.39 -0.77
C GLY A 216 -14.23 -17.65 -2.03
N SER A 217 -14.59 -16.57 -2.72
CA SER A 217 -15.40 -16.62 -3.93
C SER A 217 -14.90 -15.65 -4.99
N VAL A 218 -14.91 -16.10 -6.24
CA VAL A 218 -14.60 -15.27 -7.40
C VAL A 218 -15.88 -14.84 -8.09
N THR A 219 -16.02 -13.53 -8.32
CA THR A 219 -17.14 -12.93 -9.04
C THR A 219 -16.64 -12.23 -10.30
N GLN A 220 -17.19 -12.58 -11.46
CA GLN A 220 -17.05 -11.76 -12.68
C GLN A 220 -18.27 -10.85 -12.81
N SER A 221 -18.09 -9.55 -12.64
CA SER A 221 -19.15 -8.54 -12.70
C SER A 221 -19.04 -7.60 -13.90
N GLY A 222 -17.92 -7.62 -14.61
CA GLY A 222 -17.69 -6.84 -15.83
C GLY A 222 -18.29 -7.50 -17.08
N MET A 223 -18.48 -6.71 -18.14
CA MET A 223 -19.02 -7.19 -19.43
C MET A 223 -18.02 -8.03 -20.25
N GLY A 224 -16.73 -7.93 -19.94
CA GLY A 224 -15.67 -8.66 -20.63
C GLY A 224 -15.61 -10.15 -20.25
N THR A 225 -14.79 -10.91 -20.97
CA THR A 225 -14.53 -12.32 -20.64
C THR A 225 -13.31 -12.44 -19.74
N LEU A 226 -13.50 -13.00 -18.53
CA LEU A 226 -12.41 -13.38 -17.65
C LEU A 226 -11.93 -14.80 -17.98
N THR A 227 -10.64 -14.94 -18.25
CA THR A 227 -9.96 -16.24 -18.37
C THR A 227 -9.03 -16.45 -17.19
N LEU A 228 -9.28 -17.49 -16.41
CA LEU A 228 -8.38 -17.91 -15.32
C LEU A 228 -7.48 -19.03 -15.84
N SER A 229 -6.19 -18.72 -16.05
CA SER A 229 -5.22 -19.67 -16.63
C SER A 229 -4.28 -20.32 -15.62
N GLY A 230 -4.26 -19.82 -14.38
CA GLY A 230 -3.53 -20.42 -13.27
C GLY A 230 -4.15 -21.75 -12.79
N ALA A 231 -3.36 -22.56 -12.10
CA ALA A 231 -3.84 -23.79 -11.45
C ALA A 231 -4.60 -23.44 -10.17
N ASN A 232 -5.87 -23.07 -10.31
CA ASN A 232 -6.71 -22.61 -9.20
C ASN A 232 -7.12 -23.75 -8.28
N ALA A 233 -7.10 -23.52 -6.97
CA ALA A 233 -7.37 -24.52 -5.93
C ALA A 233 -8.32 -23.96 -4.85
N TYR A 234 -9.62 -24.19 -5.05
CA TYR A 234 -10.66 -23.78 -4.10
C TYR A 234 -10.90 -24.90 -3.07
N SER A 235 -11.05 -24.54 -1.80
CA SER A 235 -11.28 -25.47 -0.68
C SER A 235 -12.36 -25.01 0.27
#